data_AF-A0AAV6ABF6-F1
#
_entry.id   AF-A0AAV6ABF6-F1
#
_cell.length_a   1.000
_cell.length_b   1.000
_cell.length_c   1.000
_cell.angle_alpha   90.00
_cell.angle_beta   90.00
_cell.angle_gamma   90.00
#
_symmetry.space_group_name_H-M   'P 1'
#
loop_
_entity.id
_entity.type
_entity.pdbx_description
1 polymer ?
#
loop_
_entity_poly.entity_id
_entity_poly.type
_entity_poly.pdbx_seq_one_letter_code
_entity_poly.pdbx_strand_id
1 'polypeptide(L)'
;AGGFPAAEGYYTMQFAGVGSDYPVLNEIREMYRKEGRPAPPEMASTVYYNRGVVTAALHVEAIRNDLKAHPDGKITGADVKAGFEKISNFTLGGLIPPVKITAADHEGGGLVQIWQVKGGKFVKASDWFSAYPEVVARHIGQAAAKKS
;
A
#
# COMPACT_ATOMS: atom_id res chain seq x y z
N ALA A 1 17.99 -21.87 9.16
CA ALA A 1 17.17 -21.94 7.94
C ALA A 1 15.71 -22.12 8.37
N GLY A 2 14.79 -21.36 7.77
CA GLY A 2 13.36 -21.43 8.10
C GLY A 2 12.56 -20.76 6.99
N GLY A 3 12.63 -21.31 5.78
CA GLY A 3 11.79 -20.86 4.66
C GLY A 3 10.36 -21.35 4.82
N PHE A 4 9.54 -21.20 3.77
CA PHE A 4 8.15 -21.66 3.77
C PHE A 4 7.91 -23.10 4.30
N PRO A 5 8.78 -24.10 4.06
CA PRO A 5 8.57 -25.45 4.63
C PRO A 5 8.48 -25.50 6.15
N ALA A 6 9.19 -24.62 6.87
CA ALA A 6 9.14 -24.54 8.33
C ALA A 6 7.96 -23.70 8.84
N ALA A 7 7.25 -23.01 7.94
CA ALA A 7 6.17 -22.10 8.24
C ALA A 7 4.80 -22.62 7.78
N GLU A 8 4.69 -23.88 7.34
CA GLU A 8 3.42 -24.48 6.89
C GLU A 8 2.32 -24.28 7.94
N GLY A 9 1.14 -23.80 7.50
CA GLY A 9 0.02 -23.48 8.36
C GLY A 9 0.04 -22.08 8.99
N TYR A 10 1.16 -21.35 8.93
CA TYR A 10 1.29 -19.98 9.45
C TYR A 10 0.35 -19.01 8.74
N TYR A 11 -0.38 -18.22 9.51
CA TYR A 11 -1.23 -17.13 9.03
C TYR A 11 -0.55 -15.78 9.23
N THR A 12 -0.68 -14.90 8.26
CA THR A 12 -0.13 -13.54 8.31
C THR A 12 -1.08 -12.53 7.69
N MET A 13 -0.99 -11.29 8.16
CA MET A 13 -1.77 -10.16 7.68
C MET A 13 -0.97 -9.35 6.66
N GLN A 14 -1.63 -8.91 5.59
CA GLN A 14 -1.04 -8.10 4.54
C GLN A 14 -1.95 -6.92 4.21
N PHE A 15 -1.36 -5.74 4.06
CA PHE A 15 -2.05 -4.51 3.61
C PHE A 15 -1.79 -4.20 2.13
N ALA A 16 -0.91 -4.97 1.49
CA ALA A 16 -0.66 -4.94 0.05
C ALA A 16 -0.73 -6.38 -0.48
N GLY A 17 -0.97 -6.51 -1.77
CA GLY A 17 -1.07 -7.79 -2.46
C GLY A 17 0.21 -8.62 -2.34
N VAL A 18 0.04 -9.95 -2.43
CA VAL A 18 1.14 -10.92 -2.35
C VAL A 18 1.34 -11.56 -3.72
N GLY A 19 2.60 -11.80 -4.08
CA GLY A 19 2.96 -12.32 -5.40
C GLY A 19 3.36 -11.21 -6.38
N SER A 20 3.56 -11.62 -7.62
CA SER A 20 4.22 -10.83 -8.66
C SER A 20 3.30 -10.45 -9.83
N ASP A 21 2.06 -10.95 -9.81
CA ASP A 21 1.09 -10.83 -10.90
C ASP A 21 0.13 -9.65 -10.67
N TYR A 22 0.69 -8.43 -10.78
CA TYR A 22 -0.05 -7.19 -10.69
C TYR A 22 0.33 -6.27 -11.86
N PRO A 23 -0.61 -5.51 -12.45
CA PRO A 23 -0.34 -4.67 -13.61
C PRO A 23 0.85 -3.73 -13.43
N VAL A 24 0.94 -3.04 -12.30
CA VAL A 24 2.06 -2.11 -12.00
C VAL A 24 3.42 -2.82 -11.97
N LEU A 25 3.49 -4.08 -11.51
CA LEU A 25 4.74 -4.84 -11.51
C LEU A 25 5.14 -5.27 -12.93
N ASN A 26 4.16 -5.57 -13.78
CA ASN A 26 4.38 -5.86 -15.19
C ASN A 26 4.88 -4.62 -15.93
N GLU A 27 4.31 -3.44 -15.65
CA GLU A 27 4.78 -2.16 -16.19
C GLU A 27 6.22 -1.84 -15.79
N ILE A 28 6.58 -2.07 -14.52
CA ILE A 28 7.97 -1.87 -14.06
C ILE A 28 8.91 -2.84 -14.80
N ARG A 29 8.58 -4.13 -14.91
CA ARG A 29 9.42 -5.09 -15.67
C ARG A 29 9.60 -4.67 -17.12
N GLU A 30 8.54 -4.20 -17.75
CA GLU A 30 8.55 -3.74 -19.14
C GLU A 30 9.40 -2.49 -19.32
N MET A 31 9.37 -1.56 -18.36
CA MET A 31 10.25 -0.39 -18.34
C MET A 31 11.73 -0.80 -18.30
N TYR A 32 12.12 -1.69 -17.38
CA TYR A 32 13.50 -2.19 -17.32
C TYR A 32 13.92 -2.90 -18.62
N ARG A 33 13.02 -3.72 -19.19
CA ARG A 33 13.25 -4.40 -20.47
C ARG A 33 13.51 -3.40 -21.60
N LYS A 34 12.73 -2.32 -21.70
CA LYS A 34 12.92 -1.25 -22.69
C LYS A 34 14.24 -0.50 -22.51
N GLU A 35 14.72 -0.36 -21.27
CA GLU A 35 16.03 0.21 -20.96
C GLU A 35 17.20 -0.75 -21.21
N GLY A 36 16.94 -1.98 -21.66
CA GLY A 36 17.99 -3.00 -21.85
C GLY A 36 18.57 -3.52 -20.53
N ARG A 37 17.83 -3.42 -19.43
CA ARG A 37 18.25 -3.78 -18.08
C ARG A 37 17.43 -4.96 -17.55
N PRO A 38 18.01 -5.84 -16.71
CA PRO A 38 17.21 -6.86 -16.02
C PRO A 38 16.28 -6.18 -15.01
N ALA A 39 15.12 -6.80 -14.77
CA ALA A 39 14.24 -6.36 -13.69
C ALA A 39 14.96 -6.47 -12.33
N PRO A 40 14.60 -5.61 -11.34
CA PRO A 40 15.23 -5.64 -10.02
C PRO A 40 15.09 -7.01 -9.35
N PRO A 41 16.18 -7.63 -8.87
CA PRO A 41 16.09 -8.92 -8.17
C PRO A 41 15.22 -8.85 -6.90
N GLU A 42 15.08 -7.67 -6.30
CA GLU A 42 14.25 -7.41 -5.12
C GLU A 42 12.77 -7.69 -5.37
N MET A 43 12.31 -7.68 -6.63
CA MET A 43 10.95 -8.09 -7.00
C MET A 43 10.60 -9.51 -6.54
N ALA A 44 11.61 -10.38 -6.34
CA ALA A 44 11.41 -11.72 -5.78
C ALA A 44 10.91 -11.69 -4.33
N SER A 45 11.19 -10.61 -3.59
CA SER A 45 10.71 -10.38 -2.22
C SER A 45 9.29 -9.79 -2.24
N THR A 46 8.37 -10.53 -2.87
CA THR A 46 7.06 -10.05 -3.34
C THR A 46 6.37 -9.08 -2.37
N VAL A 47 6.11 -9.50 -1.12
CA VAL A 47 5.44 -8.67 -0.10
C VAL A 47 6.17 -7.35 0.15
N TYR A 48 7.49 -7.39 0.36
CA TYR A 48 8.25 -6.19 0.70
C TYR A 48 8.40 -5.26 -0.50
N TYR A 49 8.64 -5.80 -1.68
CA TYR A 49 8.70 -5.03 -2.91
C TYR A 49 7.37 -4.34 -3.18
N ASN A 50 6.26 -5.06 -3.05
CA ASN A 50 4.90 -4.56 -3.26
C ASN A 50 4.57 -3.41 -2.30
N ARG A 51 4.98 -3.51 -1.02
CA ARG A 51 4.83 -2.40 -0.06
C ARG A 51 5.61 -1.16 -0.49
N GLY A 52 6.84 -1.34 -0.98
CA GLY A 52 7.64 -0.25 -1.53
C GLY A 52 6.95 0.45 -2.72
N VAL A 53 6.41 -0.34 -3.66
CA VAL A 53 5.64 0.18 -4.80
C VAL A 53 4.41 0.96 -4.34
N VAL A 54 3.64 0.44 -3.38
CA VAL A 54 2.47 1.12 -2.82
C VAL A 54 2.86 2.46 -2.19
N THR A 55 3.89 2.48 -1.35
CA THR A 55 4.37 3.70 -0.72
C THR A 55 4.78 4.73 -1.77
N ALA A 56 5.60 4.33 -2.75
CA ALA A 56 6.05 5.23 -3.81
C ALA A 56 4.87 5.79 -4.63
N ALA A 57 3.92 4.93 -4.99
CA ALA A 57 2.77 5.31 -5.80
C ALA A 57 1.85 6.31 -5.06
N LEU A 58 1.62 6.13 -3.75
CA LEU A 58 0.84 7.09 -2.95
C LEU A 58 1.54 8.46 -2.86
N HIS A 59 2.86 8.49 -2.70
CA HIS A 59 3.62 9.76 -2.72
C HIS A 59 3.54 10.44 -4.08
N VAL A 60 3.67 9.67 -5.18
CA VAL A 60 3.53 10.20 -6.53
C VAL A 60 2.11 10.72 -6.78
N GLU A 61 1.07 10.06 -6.29
CA GLU A 61 -0.31 10.53 -6.41
C GLU A 61 -0.53 11.82 -5.60
N ALA A 62 0.02 11.92 -4.39
CA ALA A 62 -0.04 13.14 -3.60
C ALA A 62 0.62 14.32 -4.32
N ILE A 63 1.83 14.13 -4.85
CA ILE A 63 2.55 15.13 -5.65
C ILE A 63 1.75 15.48 -6.92
N ARG A 64 1.15 14.50 -7.59
CA ARG A 64 0.31 14.73 -8.78
C ARG A 64 -0.91 15.59 -8.43
N ASN A 65 -1.53 15.36 -7.28
CA ASN A 65 -2.66 16.17 -6.82
C ASN A 65 -2.26 17.60 -6.49
N ASP A 66 -1.07 17.79 -5.93
CA ASP A 66 -0.50 19.12 -5.72
C ASP A 66 -0.21 19.83 -7.05
N LEU A 67 0.53 19.20 -7.97
CA LEU A 67 0.87 19.78 -9.26
C LEU A 67 -0.36 20.14 -10.12
N LYS A 68 -1.48 19.42 -9.97
CA LYS A 68 -2.76 19.81 -10.60
C LYS A 68 -3.32 21.12 -10.04
N ALA A 69 -3.09 21.39 -8.76
CA ALA A 69 -3.53 22.62 -8.08
C ALA A 69 -2.52 23.76 -8.24
N HIS A 70 -1.22 23.45 -8.31
CA HIS A 70 -0.11 24.40 -8.35
C HIS A 70 0.96 23.99 -9.40
N PRO A 71 0.69 24.13 -10.71
CA PRO A 71 1.56 23.60 -11.77
C PRO A 71 3.00 24.13 -11.76
N ASP A 72 3.19 25.39 -11.35
CA ASP A 72 4.48 26.09 -11.34
C ASP A 72 5.01 26.30 -9.90
N GLY A 73 4.36 25.70 -8.91
CA GLY A 73 4.67 25.88 -7.50
C GLY A 73 5.94 25.15 -7.09
N LYS A 74 6.72 25.76 -6.19
CA LYS A 74 7.71 25.01 -5.42
C LYS A 74 6.95 24.04 -4.50
N ILE A 75 7.13 22.74 -4.70
CA ILE A 75 6.50 21.71 -3.86
C ILE A 75 7.09 21.78 -2.44
N THR A 76 6.25 22.07 -1.45
CA THR A 76 6.61 21.99 -0.03
C THR A 76 6.00 20.75 0.64
N GLY A 77 6.43 20.46 1.87
CA GLY A 77 5.82 19.37 2.65
C GLY A 77 4.34 19.59 2.96
N ALA A 78 3.91 20.84 3.13
CA ALA A 78 2.50 21.18 3.35
C ALA A 78 1.65 20.90 2.09
N ASP A 79 2.23 21.17 0.93
CA ASP A 79 1.57 20.92 -0.36
C ASP A 79 1.40 19.43 -0.62
N VAL A 80 2.46 18.63 -0.37
CA VAL A 80 2.38 17.16 -0.48
C VAL A 80 1.36 16.60 0.50
N LYS A 81 1.30 17.10 1.75
CA LYS A 81 0.25 16.71 2.71
C LYS A 81 -1.15 17.02 2.16
N ALA A 82 -1.38 18.22 1.62
CA ALA A 82 -2.66 18.58 1.02
C ALA A 82 -2.99 17.69 -0.19
N GLY A 83 -1.98 17.26 -0.94
CA GLY A 83 -2.10 16.30 -2.03
C GLY A 83 -2.50 14.89 -1.57
N PHE A 84 -1.93 14.42 -0.45
CA PHE A 84 -2.34 13.17 0.19
C PHE A 84 -3.81 13.21 0.62
N GLU A 85 -4.24 14.31 1.24
CA GLU A 85 -5.61 14.50 1.74
C GLU A 85 -6.67 14.65 0.62
N LYS A 86 -6.24 14.62 -0.65
CA LYS A 86 -7.09 14.57 -1.85
C LYS A 86 -7.13 13.19 -2.51
N ILE A 87 -6.36 12.21 -2.02
CA ILE A 87 -6.37 10.86 -2.57
C ILE A 87 -7.74 10.23 -2.30
N SER A 88 -8.43 9.85 -3.38
CA SER A 88 -9.74 9.21 -3.32
C SER A 88 -9.84 8.11 -4.37
N ASN A 89 -10.32 6.94 -3.95
CA ASN A 89 -10.52 5.77 -4.82
C ASN A 89 -9.24 5.34 -5.57
N PHE A 90 -8.07 5.52 -4.95
CA PHE A 90 -6.79 5.15 -5.55
C PHE A 90 -6.51 3.66 -5.37
N THR A 91 -6.18 2.96 -6.44
CA THR A 91 -5.76 1.55 -6.43
C THR A 91 -4.64 1.33 -7.44
N LEU A 92 -3.99 0.17 -7.35
CA LEU A 92 -2.92 -0.26 -8.25
C LEU A 92 -3.29 -1.59 -8.91
N GLY A 93 -4.47 -1.63 -9.55
CA GLY A 93 -4.96 -2.83 -10.24
C GLY A 93 -5.12 -4.04 -9.31
N GLY A 94 -5.63 -3.82 -8.09
CA GLY A 94 -5.82 -4.88 -7.10
C GLY A 94 -4.62 -5.17 -6.19
N LEU A 95 -3.48 -4.50 -6.39
CA LEU A 95 -2.34 -4.58 -5.46
C LEU A 95 -2.69 -3.99 -4.09
N ILE A 96 -3.58 -3.00 -4.05
CA ILE A 96 -4.19 -2.47 -2.82
C ILE A 96 -5.69 -2.29 -3.05
N PRO A 97 -6.52 -2.39 -2.01
CA PRO A 97 -7.91 -1.95 -2.10
C PRO A 97 -7.97 -0.44 -2.38
N PRO A 98 -9.11 0.10 -2.83
CA PRO A 98 -9.26 1.53 -3.00
C PRO A 98 -8.95 2.30 -1.72
N VAL A 99 -7.98 3.20 -1.80
CA VAL A 99 -7.53 4.05 -0.69
C VAL A 99 -8.20 5.42 -0.78
N LYS A 100 -8.64 5.94 0.37
CA LYS A 100 -9.15 7.30 0.52
C LYS A 100 -8.54 7.98 1.74
N ILE A 101 -7.69 8.97 1.52
CA ILE A 101 -7.02 9.73 2.58
C ILE A 101 -7.68 11.11 2.67
N THR A 102 -7.97 11.56 3.89
CA THR A 102 -8.62 12.84 4.17
C THR A 102 -7.94 13.54 5.34
N ALA A 103 -8.23 14.82 5.58
CA ALA A 103 -7.67 15.52 6.74
C ALA A 103 -8.04 14.88 8.10
N ALA A 104 -9.15 14.14 8.16
CA ALA A 104 -9.59 13.44 9.37
C ALA A 104 -9.11 11.98 9.45
N ASP A 105 -8.61 11.41 8.36
CA ASP A 105 -8.19 10.01 8.25
C ASP A 105 -6.97 9.89 7.34
N HIS A 106 -5.80 9.69 7.96
CA HIS A 106 -4.51 9.46 7.29
C HIS A 106 -4.19 7.97 7.08
N GLU A 107 -5.06 7.05 7.49
CA GLU A 107 -4.87 5.60 7.30
C GLU A 107 -5.31 5.14 5.91
N GLY A 108 -6.42 5.68 5.40
CA GLY A 108 -6.84 5.43 4.03
C GLY A 108 -7.87 4.32 3.84
N GLY A 109 -8.40 3.75 4.94
CA GLY A 109 -9.46 2.73 4.94
C GLY A 109 -9.20 1.52 5.84
N GLY A 110 -7.95 1.22 6.20
CA GLY A 110 -7.59 0.17 7.16
C GLY A 110 -7.92 -1.27 6.73
N LEU A 111 -8.00 -1.51 5.42
CA LEU A 111 -8.28 -2.82 4.85
C LEU A 111 -7.03 -3.70 4.82
N VAL A 112 -7.18 -4.94 5.28
CA VAL A 112 -6.15 -5.96 5.28
C VAL A 112 -6.68 -7.29 4.74
N GLN A 113 -5.78 -8.19 4.36
CA GLN A 113 -6.07 -9.57 3.99
C GLN A 113 -5.25 -10.54 4.82
N ILE A 114 -5.83 -11.71 5.09
CA ILE A 114 -5.13 -12.83 5.69
C ILE A 114 -4.60 -13.76 4.59
N TRP A 115 -3.35 -14.15 4.75
CA TRP A 115 -2.65 -15.12 3.91
C TRP A 115 -2.13 -16.27 4.78
N GLN A 116 -2.10 -17.47 4.23
CA GLN A 116 -1.60 -18.66 4.91
C GLN A 116 -0.44 -19.27 4.11
N VAL A 117 0.58 -19.78 4.80
CA VAL A 117 1.57 -20.64 4.17
C VAL A 117 0.96 -22.03 3.94
N LYS A 118 0.82 -22.41 2.68
CA LYS A 118 0.31 -23.71 2.24
C LYS A 118 1.14 -24.23 1.07
N GLY A 119 1.66 -25.45 1.18
CA GLY A 119 2.47 -26.10 0.14
C GLY A 119 3.70 -25.29 -0.24
N GLY A 120 4.38 -24.69 0.74
CA GLY A 120 5.61 -23.94 0.50
C GLY A 120 5.44 -22.54 -0.12
N LYS A 121 4.22 -21.98 -0.11
CA LYS A 121 3.92 -20.63 -0.63
C LYS A 121 2.80 -19.96 0.15
N PHE A 122 2.65 -18.65 -0.01
CA PHE A 122 1.46 -17.94 0.47
C PHE A 122 0.22 -18.23 -0.40
N VAL A 123 -0.90 -18.48 0.25
CA VAL A 123 -2.23 -18.67 -0.34
C VAL A 123 -3.22 -17.73 0.36
N LYS A 124 -4.06 -17.03 -0.42
CA LYS A 124 -5.06 -16.10 0.13
C LYS A 124 -6.06 -16.87 1.00
N ALA A 125 -6.29 -16.39 2.23
CA ALA A 125 -7.17 -17.02 3.21
C ALA A 125 -8.39 -16.15 3.58
N SER A 126 -8.41 -14.87 3.19
CA SER A 126 -9.58 -13.99 3.30
C SER A 126 -9.67 -13.02 2.14
N ASP A 127 -10.84 -12.42 1.94
CA ASP A 127 -10.96 -11.18 1.19
C ASP A 127 -10.49 -9.99 2.01
N TRP A 128 -10.49 -8.79 1.41
CA TRP A 128 -10.15 -7.56 2.13
C TRP A 128 -11.21 -7.28 3.20
N PHE A 129 -10.77 -7.00 4.42
CA PHE A 129 -11.63 -6.61 5.53
C PHE A 129 -10.91 -5.59 6.40
N SER A 130 -11.69 -4.76 7.09
CA SER A 130 -11.21 -3.89 8.15
C SER A 130 -11.78 -4.39 9.47
N ALA A 131 -11.15 -4.01 10.59
CA ALA A 131 -11.62 -4.40 11.91
C ALA A 131 -12.86 -3.57 12.33
N TYR A 132 -12.70 -2.66 13.29
CA TYR A 132 -13.79 -1.82 13.79
C TYR A 132 -13.42 -0.33 13.65
N PRO A 133 -13.49 0.25 12.43
CA PRO A 133 -13.00 1.61 12.18
C PRO A 133 -13.61 2.65 13.13
N GLU A 134 -14.92 2.57 13.38
CA GLU A 134 -15.62 3.49 14.29
C GLU A 134 -15.17 3.37 15.75
N VAL A 135 -14.94 2.13 16.21
CA VAL A 135 -14.47 1.88 17.57
C VAL A 135 -13.04 2.40 17.74
N VAL A 136 -12.18 2.16 16.74
CA VAL A 136 -10.81 2.66 16.72
C VAL A 136 -10.80 4.20 16.68
N ALA A 137 -11.56 4.82 15.78
CA ALA A 137 -11.69 6.28 15.66
C ALA A 137 -12.13 6.94 16.98
N ARG A 138 -13.10 6.33 17.70
CA ARG A 138 -13.53 6.80 19.02
C ARG A 138 -12.38 6.84 20.02
N HIS A 139 -11.56 5.78 20.09
CA HIS A 139 -10.43 5.73 21.01
C HIS A 139 -9.31 6.69 20.59
N ILE A 140 -9.09 6.89 19.28
CA ILE A 140 -8.15 7.91 18.77
C ILE A 140 -8.58 9.31 19.25
N GLY A 141 -9.86 9.66 19.10
CA GLY A 141 -10.39 10.95 19.57
C GLY A 141 -10.24 11.14 21.08
N GLN A 142 -10.54 10.11 21.87
CA GLN A 142 -10.34 10.13 23.33
C GLN A 142 -8.86 10.29 23.73
N ALA A 143 -7.95 9.64 23.02
CA ALA A 143 -6.52 9.76 23.28
C ALA A 143 -5.98 11.14 22.91
N ALA A 144 -6.48 11.75 21.82
CA ALA A 144 -6.11 13.11 21.43
C ALA A 144 -6.55 14.15 22.47
N ALA A 145 -7.79 14.06 22.95
CA ALA A 145 -8.34 14.96 23.97
C ALA A 145 -7.64 14.87 25.34
N LYS A 146 -6.93 13.77 25.64
CA LYS A 146 -6.15 13.63 26.88
C LYS A 146 -4.76 14.27 26.81
N LYS A 147 -4.27 14.61 25.61
CA LYS A 147 -2.95 15.21 25.39
C LYS A 147 -2.99 16.74 25.30
N SER A 148 -4.19 17.33 25.24
CA SER A 148 -4.48 18.76 25.29
C SER A 148 -4.84 19.19 26.69
#